data_AF-A0A094DI11-F1
#
_entry.id   AF-A0A094DI11-F1
#
_cell.length_a   1.000
_cell.length_b   1.000
_cell.length_c   1.000
_cell.angle_alpha   90.00
_cell.angle_beta   90.00
_cell.angle_gamma   90.00
#
_symmetry.space_group_name_H-M   'P 1'
#
loop_
_entity.id
_entity.type
_entity.pdbx_description
1 polymer ?
#
loop_
_entity_poly.entity_id
_entity_poly.type
_entity_poly.pdbx_seq_one_letter_code
_entity_poly.pdbx_strand_id
1 'polypeptide(L)'
;MAALKLNIDLLKFPDSSDKKMSIFGMSISGVMSSIKPRSKPSQSHLNIPKEYNPYDYKVFIILKEFLRPNSEILLQEAADRIIGGFPVGHRGMTALNTVCLECAEQIPYAHPSQLKLNIPEALHSFYQQLGEDIKDARMDPSGDDTTPERFVNFNSFSARLLNSGMWVATAEDAFRTMGRALEEGHENESIEIQDAWVMGAAHIMERPDFSRVIALATCAIMATLDFHIKELKYTKVYTGNEDQLHQKTPLSSLLALFKSNPTPQCDLDTPEGYDSVDYRVCLVLRDFLQPDSTMSPIDAAESVIDAFPYKYPDLRQLISVCFEIAEQIPYDHPSHPKLVRLLWLIGQSAHHFEKPRQKNPTAGSSHLRIAEFYSCLAEATIDHQIDPGTGDKKPARFVNRQAFLSHIMEGGFWMPSTRPIIYVMARTFGESHEKETSEIRDAWVMGAAQWVLWSGQSIFKLHLGPVRQLRHRDTSIQDTNQITNTAPITLQSWHKWTSEFRKAAESDGFGEECRDVARRAADLMEALEKAMSK
;
A
#
# COMPACT_ATOMS: atom_id res chain seq x y z
N MET A 1 19.32 -22.37 -23.17
CA MET A 1 18.20 -21.71 -23.89
C MET A 1 18.74 -20.46 -24.57
N ALA A 2 18.19 -20.05 -25.71
CA ALA A 2 18.47 -18.74 -26.26
C ALA A 2 17.72 -17.68 -25.44
N ALA A 3 18.41 -16.68 -24.88
CA ALA A 3 17.79 -15.61 -24.11
C ALA A 3 16.98 -14.68 -25.03
N LEU A 4 15.78 -14.26 -24.63
CA LEU A 4 15.00 -13.29 -25.40
C LEU A 4 15.68 -11.92 -25.29
N LYS A 5 16.22 -11.40 -26.40
CA LYS A 5 16.90 -10.11 -26.40
C LYS A 5 15.93 -8.97 -26.73
N LEU A 6 15.63 -8.13 -25.73
CA LEU A 6 14.89 -6.90 -25.92
C LEU A 6 15.83 -5.83 -26.49
N ASN A 7 15.55 -5.37 -27.71
CA ASN A 7 16.30 -4.25 -28.28
C ASN A 7 15.83 -2.93 -27.63
N ILE A 8 16.60 -2.44 -26.65
CA ILE A 8 16.31 -1.23 -25.87
C ILE A 8 16.21 0.01 -26.77
N ASP A 9 16.91 0.05 -27.91
CA ASP A 9 16.82 1.17 -28.85
C ASP A 9 15.40 1.35 -29.43
N LEU A 10 14.57 0.29 -29.42
CA LEU A 10 13.16 0.36 -29.81
C LEU A 10 12.25 0.98 -28.75
N LEU A 11 12.78 1.25 -27.55
CA LEU A 11 12.06 1.87 -26.43
C LEU A 11 12.42 3.35 -26.24
N LYS A 12 13.25 3.93 -27.10
CA LYS A 12 13.64 5.35 -27.01
C LYS A 12 12.42 6.28 -27.10
N PHE A 13 12.31 7.20 -26.15
CA PHE A 13 11.36 8.30 -26.21
C PHE A 13 11.89 9.36 -27.20
N PRO A 14 11.01 10.04 -27.96
CA PRO A 14 11.44 11.21 -28.72
C PRO A 14 11.89 12.31 -27.75
N ASP A 15 13.07 12.89 -28.00
CA ASP A 15 13.60 14.01 -27.21
C ASP A 15 12.56 15.14 -27.16
N SER A 16 12.29 15.65 -25.95
CA SER A 16 11.22 16.63 -25.70
C SER A 16 11.54 18.04 -26.21
N SER A 17 12.59 18.22 -27.01
CA SER A 17 13.08 19.54 -27.44
C SER A 17 12.42 20.07 -28.71
N ASP A 18 11.65 19.28 -29.46
CA ASP A 18 11.05 19.74 -30.72
C ASP A 18 9.54 19.48 -30.82
N LYS A 19 8.75 20.34 -30.16
CA LYS A 19 7.37 20.61 -30.59
C LYS A 19 7.09 22.11 -30.57
N LYS A 20 7.43 22.78 -31.68
CA LYS A 20 6.77 24.01 -32.09
C LYS A 20 5.29 23.70 -32.32
N MET A 21 4.43 24.27 -31.47
CA MET A 21 2.98 24.36 -31.70
C MET A 21 2.73 25.02 -33.05
N SER A 22 2.12 24.30 -33.99
CA SER A 22 1.30 24.93 -35.02
C SER A 22 -0.17 24.70 -34.70
N ILE A 23 -0.90 25.81 -34.65
CA ILE A 23 -2.33 25.89 -34.46
C ILE A 23 -2.97 25.46 -35.78
N PHE A 24 -3.79 24.41 -35.76
CA PHE A 24 -4.77 24.17 -36.82
C PHE A 24 -6.10 23.74 -36.21
N GLY A 25 -7.09 24.62 -36.34
CA GLY A 25 -8.48 24.32 -36.04
C GLY A 25 -9.08 23.42 -37.12
N MET A 26 -9.69 22.31 -36.71
CA MET A 26 -10.66 21.58 -37.50
C MET A 26 -11.78 21.05 -36.59
N SER A 27 -13.01 21.18 -37.08
CA SER A 27 -14.28 20.93 -36.40
C SER A 27 -14.53 19.44 -36.09
N ILE A 28 -15.07 19.18 -34.89
CA ILE A 28 -15.34 17.85 -34.28
C ILE A 28 -16.61 17.17 -34.84
N SER A 29 -17.32 17.75 -35.80
CA SER A 29 -18.64 17.23 -36.21
C SER A 29 -18.62 16.10 -37.27
N GLY A 30 -17.46 15.62 -37.73
CA GLY A 30 -17.37 14.67 -38.86
C GLY A 30 -16.91 13.23 -38.54
N VAL A 31 -16.53 12.92 -37.30
CA VAL A 31 -15.76 11.70 -36.97
C VAL A 31 -16.60 10.58 -36.32
N MET A 32 -17.84 10.83 -35.92
CA MET A 32 -18.62 9.88 -35.11
C MET A 32 -19.62 9.00 -35.89
N SER A 33 -19.65 9.01 -37.23
CA SER A 33 -20.59 8.18 -38.02
C SER A 33 -19.98 6.95 -38.72
N SER A 34 -18.73 6.56 -38.40
CA SER A 34 -18.06 5.43 -39.05
C SER A 34 -17.18 4.59 -38.12
N ILE A 35 -17.71 4.18 -36.96
CA ILE A 35 -17.12 3.07 -36.19
C ILE A 35 -17.97 1.82 -36.45
N LYS A 36 -17.64 1.08 -37.51
CA LYS A 36 -18.00 -0.34 -37.60
C LYS A 36 -17.11 -1.11 -36.62
N PRO A 37 -17.61 -2.18 -35.97
CA PRO A 37 -16.81 -3.01 -35.09
C PRO A 37 -15.60 -3.56 -35.87
N ARG A 38 -14.38 -3.26 -35.40
CA ARG A 38 -13.14 -3.86 -35.92
C ARG A 38 -13.27 -5.38 -35.81
N SER A 39 -13.21 -6.08 -36.94
CA SER A 39 -13.09 -7.54 -36.97
C SER A 39 -11.86 -7.98 -36.19
N LYS A 40 -11.98 -9.06 -35.41
CA LYS A 40 -10.88 -9.71 -34.70
C LYS A 40 -9.65 -9.82 -35.62
N PRO A 41 -8.45 -9.44 -35.18
CA PRO A 41 -7.26 -9.70 -35.97
C PRO A 41 -7.16 -11.22 -36.16
N SER A 42 -7.17 -11.65 -37.42
CA SER A 42 -6.89 -13.04 -37.78
C SER A 42 -5.56 -13.41 -37.15
N GLN A 43 -5.54 -14.49 -36.35
CA GLN A 43 -4.31 -15.11 -35.85
C GLN A 43 -3.55 -15.67 -37.06
N SER A 44 -2.89 -14.79 -37.81
CA SER A 44 -1.90 -15.21 -38.79
C SER A 44 -0.81 -15.97 -38.05
N HIS A 45 -0.33 -17.06 -38.65
CA HIS A 45 0.76 -17.88 -38.15
C HIS A 45 1.96 -16.99 -37.80
N LEU A 46 2.13 -16.67 -36.52
CA LEU A 46 3.36 -16.05 -36.02
C LEU A 46 4.51 -16.99 -36.39
N ASN A 47 5.48 -16.49 -37.17
CA ASN A 47 6.71 -17.22 -37.44
C ASN A 47 7.55 -17.24 -36.15
N ILE A 48 7.23 -18.18 -35.26
CA ILE A 48 7.97 -18.38 -34.01
C ILE A 48 9.32 -18.99 -34.38
N PRO A 49 10.46 -18.35 -34.04
CA PRO A 49 11.76 -18.95 -34.28
C PRO A 49 11.85 -20.29 -33.54
N LYS A 50 12.45 -21.31 -34.18
CA LYS A 50 12.49 -22.69 -33.67
C LYS A 50 13.17 -22.83 -32.30
N GLU A 51 13.92 -21.81 -31.90
CA GLU A 51 14.74 -21.78 -30.69
C GLU A 51 13.96 -21.34 -29.45
N TYR A 52 12.76 -20.77 -29.61
CA TYR A 52 11.96 -20.24 -28.50
C TYR A 52 10.76 -21.11 -28.19
N ASN A 53 10.41 -21.18 -26.91
CA ASN A 53 9.13 -21.70 -26.49
C ASN A 53 8.01 -20.84 -27.13
N PRO A 54 7.02 -21.45 -27.81
CA PRO A 54 5.93 -20.72 -28.44
C PRO A 54 5.13 -19.80 -27.51
N TYR A 55 5.06 -20.13 -26.22
CA TYR A 55 4.31 -19.34 -25.25
C TYR A 55 5.13 -18.15 -24.75
N ASP A 56 6.38 -18.36 -24.36
CA ASP A 56 7.31 -17.28 -23.95
C ASP A 56 7.43 -16.24 -25.06
N TYR A 57 7.59 -16.69 -26.31
CA TYR A 57 7.67 -15.80 -27.46
C TYR A 57 6.37 -14.99 -27.67
N LYS A 58 5.20 -15.61 -27.51
CA LYS A 58 3.91 -14.89 -27.62
C LYS A 58 3.76 -13.83 -26.53
N VAL A 59 4.07 -14.18 -25.27
CA VAL A 59 4.06 -13.23 -24.16
C VAL A 59 5.02 -12.08 -24.45
N PHE A 60 6.25 -12.38 -24.88
CA PHE A 60 7.26 -11.39 -25.21
C PHE A 60 6.79 -10.41 -26.28
N ILE A 61 6.13 -10.87 -27.34
CA ILE A 61 5.60 -9.99 -28.38
C ILE A 61 4.54 -9.03 -27.80
N ILE A 62 3.64 -9.53 -26.95
CA ILE A 62 2.59 -8.71 -26.33
C ILE A 62 3.20 -7.69 -25.37
N LEU A 63 4.12 -8.12 -24.49
CA LEU A 63 4.82 -7.22 -23.57
C LEU A 63 5.66 -6.20 -24.32
N LYS A 64 6.39 -6.60 -25.37
CA LYS A 64 7.16 -5.66 -26.20
C LYS A 64 6.27 -4.59 -26.83
N GLU A 65 5.07 -4.95 -27.29
CA GLU A 65 4.12 -3.98 -27.84
C GLU A 65 3.58 -3.04 -26.75
N PHE A 66 3.25 -3.58 -25.58
CA PHE A 66 2.74 -2.85 -24.43
C PHE A 66 3.78 -1.90 -23.79
N LEU A 67 5.03 -2.33 -23.68
CA LEU A 67 6.13 -1.60 -23.05
C LEU A 67 6.66 -0.44 -23.89
N ARG A 68 6.21 -0.28 -25.14
CA ARG A 68 6.58 0.88 -25.97
C ARG A 68 6.17 2.18 -25.28
N PRO A 69 6.98 3.25 -25.35
CA PRO A 69 6.67 4.58 -24.84
C PRO A 69 5.25 5.04 -25.17
N ASN A 70 4.89 4.96 -26.46
CA ASN A 70 3.63 5.42 -27.03
C ASN A 70 2.64 4.27 -27.29
N SER A 71 2.75 3.16 -26.57
CA SER A 71 1.80 2.06 -26.73
C SER A 71 0.38 2.54 -26.39
N GLU A 72 -0.55 2.29 -27.30
CA GLU A 72 -1.99 2.50 -27.06
C GLU A 72 -2.63 1.28 -26.38
N ILE A 73 -1.89 0.18 -26.24
CA ILE A 73 -2.40 -1.03 -25.58
C ILE A 73 -2.59 -0.74 -24.10
N LEU A 74 -3.82 -0.97 -23.64
CA LEU A 74 -4.16 -0.90 -22.23
C LEU A 74 -3.62 -2.12 -21.49
N LEU A 75 -3.31 -1.95 -20.21
CA LEU A 75 -2.80 -3.02 -19.35
C LEU A 75 -3.74 -4.24 -19.32
N GLN A 76 -5.05 -4.01 -19.20
CA GLN A 76 -6.05 -5.07 -19.25
C GLN A 76 -6.08 -5.76 -20.62
N GLU A 77 -5.96 -5.01 -21.72
CA GLU A 77 -5.90 -5.60 -23.06
C GLU A 77 -4.64 -6.46 -23.24
N ALA A 78 -3.49 -6.00 -22.74
CA ALA A 78 -2.26 -6.79 -22.74
C ALA A 78 -2.43 -8.09 -21.92
N ALA A 79 -3.02 -7.98 -20.72
CA ALA A 79 -3.31 -9.12 -19.86
C ALA A 79 -4.27 -10.11 -20.54
N ASP A 80 -5.37 -9.64 -21.13
CA ASP A 80 -6.35 -10.46 -21.84
C ASP A 80 -5.73 -11.15 -23.06
N ARG A 81 -4.86 -10.45 -23.80
CA ARG A 81 -4.09 -11.03 -24.92
C ARG A 81 -3.12 -12.11 -24.45
N ILE A 82 -2.46 -11.90 -23.32
CA ILE A 82 -1.55 -12.87 -22.70
C ILE A 82 -2.34 -14.11 -22.27
N ILE A 83 -3.40 -13.93 -21.48
CA ILE A 83 -4.25 -15.00 -20.97
C ILE A 83 -4.88 -15.79 -22.13
N GLY A 84 -5.44 -15.10 -23.13
CA GLY A 84 -6.01 -15.71 -24.32
C GLY A 84 -4.99 -16.41 -25.24
N GLY A 85 -3.70 -16.18 -25.02
CA GLY A 85 -2.61 -16.86 -25.73
C GLY A 85 -2.35 -18.29 -25.27
N PHE A 86 -2.84 -18.67 -24.09
CA PHE A 86 -2.64 -20.00 -23.50
C PHE A 86 -3.85 -20.93 -23.73
N PRO A 87 -3.62 -22.25 -23.90
CA PRO A 87 -4.71 -23.23 -23.92
C PRO A 87 -5.45 -23.24 -22.58
N VAL A 88 -6.76 -23.47 -22.62
CA VAL A 88 -7.57 -23.67 -21.40
C VAL A 88 -6.97 -24.80 -20.57
N GLY A 89 -6.66 -24.53 -19.29
CA GLY A 89 -6.05 -25.49 -18.37
C GLY A 89 -4.51 -25.53 -18.38
N HIS A 90 -3.85 -24.78 -19.27
CA HIS A 90 -2.39 -24.64 -19.23
C HIS A 90 -1.97 -23.72 -18.08
N ARG A 91 -0.99 -24.15 -17.26
CA ARG A 91 -0.32 -23.28 -16.27
C ARG A 91 0.62 -22.31 -16.97
N GLY A 92 0.07 -21.40 -17.79
CA GLY A 92 0.81 -20.43 -18.59
C GLY A 92 1.59 -19.38 -17.78
N MET A 93 1.47 -19.40 -16.45
CA MET A 93 2.02 -18.39 -15.57
C MET A 93 3.54 -18.41 -15.53
N THR A 94 4.18 -19.58 -15.64
CA THR A 94 5.64 -19.68 -15.70
C THR A 94 6.22 -18.94 -16.91
N ALA A 95 5.61 -19.11 -18.10
CA ALA A 95 6.03 -18.39 -19.30
C ALA A 95 5.89 -16.86 -19.14
N LEU A 96 4.83 -16.40 -18.48
CA LEU A 96 4.65 -14.99 -18.18
C LEU A 96 5.72 -14.49 -17.20
N ASN A 97 5.95 -15.21 -16.10
CA ASN A 97 6.96 -14.88 -15.10
C ASN A 97 8.35 -14.78 -15.73
N THR A 98 8.78 -15.82 -16.45
CA THR A 98 10.10 -15.87 -17.09
C THR A 98 10.29 -14.67 -18.02
N VAL A 99 9.32 -14.37 -18.88
CA VAL A 99 9.46 -13.23 -19.81
C VAL A 99 9.44 -11.89 -19.07
N CYS A 100 8.62 -11.75 -18.03
CA CYS A 100 8.60 -10.54 -17.20
C CYS A 100 9.95 -10.31 -16.50
N LEU A 101 10.55 -11.35 -15.92
CA LEU A 101 11.87 -11.29 -15.27
C LEU A 101 12.97 -10.97 -16.28
N GLU A 102 13.02 -11.67 -17.43
CA GLU A 102 13.98 -11.38 -18.48
C GLU A 102 13.86 -9.95 -19.03
N CYS A 103 12.62 -9.44 -19.13
CA CYS A 103 12.39 -8.05 -19.52
C CYS A 103 12.84 -7.07 -18.43
N ALA A 104 12.59 -7.39 -17.16
CA ALA A 104 12.98 -6.55 -16.02
C ALA A 104 14.50 -6.41 -15.91
N GLU A 105 15.26 -7.47 -16.16
CA GLU A 105 16.74 -7.45 -16.17
C GLU A 105 17.31 -6.58 -17.29
N GLN A 106 16.63 -6.55 -18.44
CA GLN A 106 17.11 -5.88 -19.65
C GLN A 106 16.69 -4.42 -19.76
N ILE A 107 15.60 -4.02 -19.12
CA ILE A 107 15.16 -2.63 -19.18
C ILE A 107 15.96 -1.83 -18.13
N PRO A 108 16.64 -0.73 -18.50
CA PRO A 108 17.38 0.08 -17.54
C PRO A 108 16.49 0.53 -16.39
N TYR A 109 16.99 0.49 -15.15
CA TYR A 109 16.22 0.81 -13.94
C TYR A 109 15.56 2.21 -13.99
N ALA A 110 16.18 3.17 -14.67
CA ALA A 110 15.67 4.53 -14.84
C ALA A 110 14.59 4.65 -15.94
N HIS A 111 14.38 3.61 -16.75
CA HIS A 111 13.48 3.66 -17.89
C HIS A 111 11.99 3.60 -17.46
N PRO A 112 11.10 4.47 -17.98
CA PRO A 112 9.68 4.48 -17.59
C PRO A 112 8.94 3.15 -17.82
N SER A 113 9.36 2.35 -18.79
CA SER A 113 8.73 1.03 -19.06
C SER A 113 8.88 0.03 -17.92
N GLN A 114 9.84 0.22 -17.00
CA GLN A 114 9.89 -0.58 -15.77
C GLN A 114 8.62 -0.42 -14.91
N LEU A 115 7.92 0.74 -14.98
CA LEU A 115 6.63 0.92 -14.28
C LEU A 115 5.50 0.16 -14.96
N LYS A 116 5.58 -0.01 -16.29
CA LYS A 116 4.57 -0.75 -17.06
C LYS A 116 4.65 -2.26 -16.81
N LEU A 117 5.79 -2.81 -16.42
CA LEU A 117 5.94 -4.23 -16.06
C LEU A 117 5.14 -4.64 -14.81
N ASN A 118 4.52 -3.68 -14.11
CA ASN A 118 3.63 -3.94 -12.98
C ASN A 118 2.25 -4.42 -13.50
N ILE A 119 2.18 -5.71 -13.89
CA ILE A 119 0.94 -6.35 -14.37
C ILE A 119 0.01 -6.58 -13.16
N PRO A 120 -1.28 -6.18 -13.20
CA PRO A 120 -2.11 -6.03 -12.01
C PRO A 120 -2.79 -7.33 -11.58
N GLU A 121 -3.28 -7.29 -10.33
CA GLU A 121 -4.13 -8.13 -9.44
C GLU A 121 -4.83 -9.40 -9.95
N ALA A 122 -4.91 -9.68 -11.25
CA ALA A 122 -5.79 -10.71 -11.79
C ALA A 122 -5.43 -12.15 -11.41
N LEU A 123 -4.22 -12.42 -10.88
CA LEU A 123 -3.74 -13.78 -10.67
C LEU A 123 -2.95 -13.88 -9.36
N HIS A 124 -3.62 -14.10 -8.23
CA HIS A 124 -2.94 -14.44 -6.96
C HIS A 124 -1.92 -15.59 -7.13
N SER A 125 -2.24 -16.57 -7.99
CA SER A 125 -1.35 -17.67 -8.38
C SER A 125 -0.14 -17.24 -9.23
N PHE A 126 -0.22 -16.11 -9.96
CA PHE A 126 0.93 -15.49 -10.62
C PHE A 126 1.94 -15.03 -9.59
N TYR A 127 1.50 -14.27 -8.59
CA TYR A 127 2.40 -13.64 -7.63
C TYR A 127 3.08 -14.64 -6.71
N GLN A 128 2.37 -15.70 -6.33
CA GLN A 128 2.99 -16.79 -5.57
C GLN A 128 4.09 -17.46 -6.39
N GLN A 129 3.82 -17.82 -7.65
CA GLN A 129 4.82 -18.44 -8.51
C GLN A 129 5.95 -17.46 -8.87
N LEU A 130 5.62 -16.19 -9.14
CA LEU A 130 6.59 -15.14 -9.43
C LEU A 130 7.51 -14.91 -8.23
N GLY A 131 7.00 -15.04 -7.01
CA GLY A 131 7.82 -14.96 -5.81
C GLY A 131 8.83 -16.10 -5.69
N GLU A 132 8.44 -17.32 -6.02
CA GLU A 132 9.38 -18.46 -6.10
C GLU A 132 10.36 -18.27 -7.26
N ASP A 133 9.89 -17.83 -8.42
CA ASP A 133 10.75 -17.57 -9.58
C ASP A 133 11.75 -16.42 -9.31
N ILE A 134 11.39 -15.40 -8.53
CA ILE A 134 12.29 -14.33 -8.07
C ILE A 134 13.34 -14.88 -7.11
N LYS A 135 12.96 -15.79 -6.19
CA LYS A 135 13.92 -16.46 -5.29
C LYS A 135 14.90 -17.32 -6.08
N ASP A 136 14.43 -18.01 -7.11
CA ASP A 136 15.25 -18.84 -7.98
C ASP A 136 16.14 -18.00 -8.90
N ALA A 137 15.65 -16.83 -9.35
CA ALA A 137 16.37 -15.87 -10.18
C ALA A 137 17.26 -14.89 -9.38
N ARG A 138 17.51 -15.14 -8.09
CA ARG A 138 18.37 -14.30 -7.25
C ARG A 138 19.73 -14.13 -7.90
N MET A 139 20.06 -12.88 -8.20
CA MET A 139 21.33 -12.50 -8.81
C MET A 139 22.38 -12.20 -7.73
N ASP A 140 23.61 -12.66 -7.96
CA ASP A 140 24.79 -12.21 -7.24
C ASP A 140 25.67 -11.45 -8.25
N PRO A 141 25.97 -10.16 -8.04
CA PRO A 141 26.77 -9.38 -8.98
C PRO A 141 28.22 -9.90 -9.09
N SER A 142 28.65 -10.79 -8.19
CA SER A 142 29.93 -11.51 -8.30
C SER A 142 29.87 -12.81 -9.11
N GLY A 143 28.67 -13.26 -9.52
CA GLY A 143 28.49 -14.47 -10.31
C GLY A 143 28.87 -14.30 -11.78
N ASP A 144 29.48 -15.33 -12.37
CA ASP A 144 30.03 -15.31 -13.74
C ASP A 144 29.01 -14.91 -14.84
N ASP A 145 27.72 -15.15 -14.61
CA ASP A 145 26.64 -14.87 -15.57
C ASP A 145 25.87 -13.56 -15.30
N THR A 146 26.24 -12.80 -14.26
CA THR A 146 25.52 -11.60 -13.82
C THR A 146 26.38 -10.35 -14.02
N THR A 147 25.87 -9.37 -14.75
CA THR A 147 26.52 -8.05 -14.79
C THR A 147 26.04 -7.19 -13.63
N PRO A 148 26.89 -6.29 -13.09
CA PRO A 148 26.49 -5.28 -12.10
C PRO A 148 25.19 -4.54 -12.49
N GLU A 149 25.03 -4.20 -13.77
CA GLU A 149 23.82 -3.52 -14.28
C GLU A 149 22.57 -4.40 -14.21
N ARG A 150 22.66 -5.69 -14.57
CA ARG A 150 21.53 -6.62 -14.47
C ARG A 150 21.07 -6.80 -13.03
N PHE A 151 22.03 -6.91 -12.11
CA PHE A 151 21.75 -6.97 -10.68
C PHE A 151 20.96 -5.74 -10.20
N VAL A 152 21.38 -4.53 -10.58
CA VAL A 152 20.70 -3.28 -10.19
C VAL A 152 19.30 -3.20 -10.81
N ASN A 153 19.14 -3.56 -12.09
CA ASN A 153 17.83 -3.59 -12.75
C ASN A 153 16.87 -4.58 -12.08
N PHE A 154 17.35 -5.79 -11.76
CA PHE A 154 16.57 -6.82 -11.06
C PHE A 154 16.12 -6.36 -9.67
N ASN A 155 17.02 -5.77 -8.87
CA ASN A 155 16.68 -5.25 -7.55
C ASN A 155 15.72 -4.06 -7.64
N SER A 156 15.85 -3.20 -8.66
CA SER A 156 14.89 -2.12 -8.92
C SER A 156 13.49 -2.65 -9.25
N PHE A 157 13.40 -3.71 -10.05
CA PHE A 157 12.14 -4.38 -10.37
C PHE A 157 11.52 -5.08 -9.15
N SER A 158 12.33 -5.85 -8.41
CA SER A 158 11.91 -6.52 -7.17
C SER A 158 11.39 -5.52 -6.14
N ALA A 159 12.08 -4.39 -5.97
CA ALA A 159 11.62 -3.30 -5.13
C ALA A 159 10.28 -2.73 -5.62
N ARG A 160 10.04 -2.61 -6.94
CA ARG A 160 8.75 -2.14 -7.47
C ARG A 160 7.60 -3.13 -7.23
N LEU A 161 7.86 -4.44 -7.37
CA LEU A 161 6.88 -5.48 -7.07
C LEU A 161 6.50 -5.53 -5.59
N LEU A 162 7.49 -5.33 -4.71
CA LEU A 162 7.25 -5.18 -3.28
C LEU A 162 6.31 -4.00 -2.98
N ASN A 163 6.59 -2.84 -3.59
CA ASN A 163 5.80 -1.62 -3.38
C ASN A 163 4.37 -1.67 -3.92
N SER A 164 4.10 -2.50 -4.91
CA SER A 164 2.74 -2.63 -5.41
C SER A 164 1.87 -3.47 -4.48
N GLY A 165 2.40 -3.99 -3.37
CA GLY A 165 1.72 -4.94 -2.49
C GLY A 165 1.42 -6.27 -3.17
N MET A 166 1.89 -6.44 -4.41
CA MET A 166 1.63 -7.60 -5.26
C MET A 166 2.55 -8.76 -4.90
N TRP A 167 3.72 -8.50 -4.31
CA TRP A 167 4.62 -9.53 -3.84
C TRP A 167 4.81 -9.45 -2.33
N VAL A 168 4.41 -10.51 -1.62
CA VAL A 168 4.76 -10.72 -0.21
C VAL A 168 6.18 -11.31 -0.19
N ALA A 169 7.19 -10.54 -0.59
CA ALA A 169 8.55 -11.02 -0.41
C ALA A 169 8.83 -11.17 1.08
N THR A 170 9.58 -12.20 1.42
CA THR A 170 10.29 -12.21 2.68
C THR A 170 11.29 -11.06 2.65
N ALA A 171 11.26 -10.21 3.67
CA ALA A 171 12.21 -9.11 3.84
C ALA A 171 13.69 -9.56 3.77
N GLU A 172 13.93 -10.86 3.91
CA GLU A 172 15.20 -11.56 3.76
C GLU A 172 16.02 -11.11 2.55
N ASP A 173 15.43 -10.97 1.35
CA ASP A 173 16.21 -10.58 0.16
C ASP A 173 16.72 -9.15 0.25
N ALA A 174 15.88 -8.27 0.77
CA ALA A 174 16.28 -6.91 1.01
C ALA A 174 17.33 -6.80 2.12
N PHE A 175 17.17 -7.55 3.22
CA PHE A 175 18.17 -7.62 4.28
C PHE A 175 19.49 -8.20 3.80
N ARG A 176 19.46 -9.23 2.96
CA ARG A 176 20.67 -9.80 2.38
C ARG A 176 21.39 -8.79 1.49
N THR A 177 20.68 -8.12 0.58
CA THR A 177 21.28 -7.11 -0.30
C THR A 177 21.87 -5.95 0.49
N MET A 178 21.19 -5.49 1.55
CA MET A 178 21.72 -4.45 2.44
C MET A 178 22.88 -4.93 3.31
N GLY A 179 22.79 -6.11 3.90
CA GLY A 179 23.83 -6.70 4.76
C GLY A 179 25.11 -6.88 3.96
N ARG A 180 25.00 -7.41 2.74
CA ARG A 180 26.09 -7.40 1.76
C ARG A 180 26.63 -5.99 1.59
N ALA A 181 25.81 -5.03 1.14
CA ALA A 181 26.27 -3.68 0.80
C ALA A 181 26.87 -2.85 1.95
N LEU A 182 26.49 -3.12 3.20
CA LEU A 182 26.79 -2.24 4.35
C LEU A 182 27.61 -2.91 5.45
N GLU A 183 27.45 -4.22 5.66
CA GLU A 183 28.05 -4.93 6.81
C GLU A 183 29.21 -5.82 6.39
N GLU A 184 29.21 -6.33 5.16
CA GLU A 184 30.25 -7.24 4.69
C GLU A 184 31.46 -6.48 4.12
N GLY A 185 32.66 -6.98 4.42
CA GLY A 185 33.90 -6.41 3.91
C GLY A 185 34.11 -6.79 2.44
N HIS A 186 34.06 -5.81 1.54
CA HIS A 186 34.23 -6.02 0.10
C HIS A 186 35.68 -5.87 -0.41
N GLU A 187 36.68 -6.08 0.44
CA GLU A 187 38.10 -5.80 0.13
C GLU A 187 38.64 -6.53 -1.11
N ASN A 188 38.01 -7.66 -1.49
CA ASN A 188 38.41 -8.48 -2.62
C ASN A 188 37.50 -8.34 -3.86
N GLU A 189 36.45 -7.52 -3.80
CA GLU A 189 35.52 -7.31 -4.91
C GLU A 189 35.93 -6.09 -5.74
N SER A 190 35.53 -6.06 -7.02
CA SER A 190 35.76 -4.88 -7.84
C SER A 190 34.85 -3.73 -7.41
N ILE A 191 35.25 -2.49 -7.69
CA ILE A 191 34.46 -1.29 -7.36
C ILE A 191 33.08 -1.36 -8.02
N GLU A 192 32.99 -1.89 -9.23
CA GLU A 192 31.71 -2.02 -9.95
C GLU A 192 30.73 -2.98 -9.24
N ILE A 193 31.24 -4.03 -8.60
CA ILE A 193 30.43 -4.99 -7.82
C ILE A 193 29.95 -4.34 -6.53
N GLN A 194 30.83 -3.62 -5.83
CA GLN A 194 30.48 -2.85 -4.63
C GLN A 194 29.41 -1.80 -4.95
N ASP A 195 29.61 -1.03 -6.02
CA ASP A 195 28.64 -0.03 -6.48
C ASP A 195 27.29 -0.67 -6.83
N ALA A 196 27.28 -1.86 -7.44
CA ALA A 196 26.04 -2.59 -7.70
C ALA A 196 25.32 -3.03 -6.43
N TRP A 197 26.02 -3.53 -5.41
CA TRP A 197 25.43 -3.84 -4.10
C TRP A 197 24.81 -2.60 -3.47
N VAL A 198 25.54 -1.47 -3.45
CA VAL A 198 25.06 -0.20 -2.90
C VAL A 198 23.85 0.33 -3.67
N MET A 199 23.88 0.31 -5.01
CA MET A 199 22.75 0.74 -5.84
C MET A 199 21.53 -0.18 -5.70
N GLY A 200 21.73 -1.49 -5.60
CA GLY A 200 20.68 -2.46 -5.33
C GLY A 200 20.00 -2.20 -3.99
N ALA A 201 20.81 -2.03 -2.93
CA ALA A 201 20.33 -1.66 -1.59
C ALA A 201 19.61 -0.31 -1.61
N ALA A 202 20.15 0.70 -2.31
CA ALA A 202 19.52 2.01 -2.43
C ALA A 202 18.13 1.93 -3.10
N HIS A 203 17.98 1.16 -4.19
CA HIS A 203 16.66 1.00 -4.83
C HIS A 203 15.63 0.28 -3.97
N ILE A 204 16.09 -0.63 -3.12
CA ILE A 204 15.28 -1.28 -2.10
C ILE A 204 14.88 -0.26 -1.03
N MET A 205 15.81 0.59 -0.58
CA MET A 205 15.62 1.58 0.47
C MET A 205 14.84 2.84 0.06
N GLU A 206 14.87 3.26 -1.21
CA GLU A 206 14.19 4.46 -1.74
C GLU A 206 12.66 4.40 -1.65
N ARG A 207 12.10 3.41 -0.96
CA ARG A 207 10.73 2.94 -1.14
C ARG A 207 9.95 2.90 0.19
N PRO A 208 8.67 3.32 0.19
CA PRO A 208 7.91 3.59 1.41
C PRO A 208 7.62 2.30 2.22
N ASP A 209 7.55 1.16 1.54
CA ASP A 209 7.39 -0.14 2.18
C ASP A 209 8.70 -0.68 2.76
N PHE A 210 9.85 -0.10 2.42
CA PHE A 210 11.11 -0.49 3.04
C PHE A 210 11.24 0.03 4.46
N SER A 211 10.71 1.22 4.75
CA SER A 211 10.42 1.64 6.12
C SER A 211 9.47 0.68 6.85
N ARG A 212 8.61 -0.09 6.16
CA ARG A 212 7.83 -1.17 6.77
C ARG A 212 8.66 -2.42 7.01
N VAL A 213 9.60 -2.76 6.13
CA VAL A 213 10.55 -3.86 6.32
C VAL A 213 11.52 -3.56 7.46
N ILE A 214 12.07 -2.35 7.52
CA ILE A 214 12.85 -1.84 8.65
C ILE A 214 11.97 -1.73 9.88
N ALA A 215 10.71 -1.27 9.81
CA ALA A 215 9.83 -1.26 10.97
C ALA A 215 9.52 -2.69 11.44
N LEU A 216 9.32 -3.67 10.55
CA LEU A 216 9.07 -5.07 10.90
C LEU A 216 10.32 -5.75 11.46
N ALA A 217 11.52 -5.46 10.95
CA ALA A 217 12.77 -5.97 11.51
C ALA A 217 13.21 -5.21 12.75
N THR A 218 13.01 -3.90 12.81
CA THR A 218 13.10 -3.11 14.05
C THR A 218 12.05 -3.59 15.04
N CYS A 219 10.87 -4.06 14.63
CA CYS A 219 9.90 -4.72 15.52
C CYS A 219 10.37 -6.10 15.96
N ALA A 220 11.08 -6.86 15.12
CA ALA A 220 11.70 -8.11 15.52
C ALA A 220 12.88 -7.88 16.50
N ILE A 221 13.66 -6.82 16.30
CA ILE A 221 14.77 -6.37 17.17
C ILE A 221 14.24 -5.66 18.43
N MET A 222 13.10 -4.98 18.35
CA MET A 222 12.40 -4.40 19.49
C MET A 222 11.56 -5.44 20.22
N ALA A 223 11.15 -6.55 19.59
CA ALA A 223 10.59 -7.70 20.29
C ALA A 223 11.65 -8.40 21.17
N THR A 224 12.95 -8.21 20.89
CA THR A 224 14.03 -8.53 21.85
C THR A 224 14.26 -7.46 22.93
N LEU A 225 13.64 -6.28 22.81
CA LEU A 225 13.55 -5.24 23.84
C LEU A 225 12.14 -5.26 24.47
N ASP A 226 11.98 -6.16 25.43
CA ASP A 226 10.76 -6.44 26.21
C ASP A 226 9.85 -5.20 26.46
N PHE A 227 8.91 -4.94 25.54
CA PHE A 227 7.89 -3.89 25.67
C PHE A 227 6.51 -4.53 25.65
N HIS A 228 6.03 -4.88 26.84
CA HIS A 228 4.70 -5.43 27.04
C HIS A 228 3.63 -4.33 26.92
N ILE A 229 2.50 -4.64 26.27
CA ILE A 229 1.24 -3.86 26.30
C ILE A 229 0.65 -3.73 27.75
N LYS A 230 1.34 -4.28 28.76
CA LYS A 230 1.01 -4.20 30.19
C LYS A 230 0.98 -2.77 30.76
N GLU A 231 1.48 -1.76 30.04
CA GLU A 231 1.39 -0.35 30.45
C GLU A 231 0.28 0.46 29.77
N LEU A 232 -0.84 -0.16 29.38
CA LEU A 232 -2.13 0.57 29.32
C LEU A 232 -2.63 0.91 30.75
N LYS A 233 -1.81 1.62 31.54
CA LYS A 233 -2.19 2.22 32.82
C LYS A 233 -3.05 3.45 32.55
N TYR A 234 -4.33 3.21 32.29
CA TYR A 234 -5.34 4.25 32.52
C TYR A 234 -6.19 3.85 33.71
N THR A 235 -5.77 4.33 34.88
CA THR A 235 -6.54 4.33 36.13
C THR A 235 -6.95 5.77 36.41
N LYS A 236 -8.12 6.14 35.91
CA LYS A 236 -8.95 7.14 36.59
C LYS A 236 -10.40 6.72 36.39
N VAL A 237 -10.95 6.10 37.43
CA VAL A 237 -12.38 5.79 37.53
C VAL A 237 -13.10 7.12 37.46
N TYR A 238 -13.75 7.38 36.32
CA TYR A 238 -14.57 8.55 36.11
C TYR A 238 -15.98 8.22 36.58
N THR A 239 -16.35 8.72 37.76
CA THR A 239 -17.74 8.76 38.21
C THR A 239 -18.36 10.04 37.66
N GLY A 240 -18.80 10.00 36.41
CA GLY A 240 -19.53 11.09 35.76
C GLY A 240 -20.95 10.65 35.42
N ASN A 241 -21.92 11.51 35.73
CA ASN A 241 -23.36 11.25 35.69
C ASN A 241 -23.84 10.47 34.45
N GLU A 242 -24.47 9.34 34.73
CA GLU A 242 -25.36 8.64 33.82
C GLU A 242 -26.62 9.48 33.62
N ASP A 243 -26.67 10.28 32.58
CA ASP A 243 -27.92 10.60 31.90
C ASP A 243 -27.58 11.27 30.56
N GLN A 244 -28.03 10.63 29.47
CA GLN A 244 -27.92 11.03 28.06
C GLN A 244 -26.70 10.53 27.26
N LEU A 245 -26.61 9.21 27.05
CA LEU A 245 -26.15 8.67 25.76
C LEU A 245 -26.72 7.27 25.53
N HIS A 246 -27.78 7.15 24.73
CA HIS A 246 -28.28 5.84 24.32
C HIS A 246 -27.34 5.21 23.27
N GLN A 247 -26.84 4.02 23.60
CA GLN A 247 -26.54 2.88 22.71
C GLN A 247 -25.15 2.63 22.08
N LYS A 248 -24.02 3.20 22.53
CA LYS A 248 -22.67 2.70 22.11
C LYS A 248 -21.59 2.75 23.22
N THR A 249 -21.87 2.15 24.37
CA THR A 249 -20.93 2.08 25.51
C THR A 249 -20.54 0.67 26.05
N PRO A 250 -20.66 -0.46 25.32
CA PRO A 250 -20.05 -1.71 25.79
C PRO A 250 -18.55 -1.84 25.46
N LEU A 251 -18.09 -1.32 24.31
CA LEU A 251 -16.74 -1.61 23.79
C LEU A 251 -15.61 -1.14 24.71
N SER A 252 -15.75 0.02 25.38
CA SER A 252 -14.78 0.56 26.35
C SER A 252 -14.36 -0.43 27.44
N SER A 253 -15.26 -1.34 27.84
CA SER A 253 -14.99 -2.35 28.87
C SER A 253 -14.36 -3.64 28.31
N LEU A 254 -14.58 -4.00 27.03
CA LEU A 254 -13.82 -5.08 26.37
C LEU A 254 -12.33 -4.79 26.29
N LEU A 255 -12.00 -3.51 26.23
CA LEU A 255 -10.63 -3.07 26.03
C LEU A 255 -9.76 -3.24 27.29
N ALA A 256 -10.40 -3.39 28.46
CA ALA A 256 -9.70 -3.83 29.67
C ALA A 256 -9.03 -5.20 29.51
N LEU A 257 -9.48 -6.03 28.56
CA LEU A 257 -8.94 -7.36 28.30
C LEU A 257 -7.53 -7.33 27.69
N PHE A 258 -7.09 -6.21 27.12
CA PHE A 258 -5.72 -6.03 26.61
C PHE A 258 -4.68 -5.90 27.74
N LYS A 259 -5.09 -5.79 29.01
CA LYS A 259 -4.19 -5.53 30.15
C LYS A 259 -3.64 -6.79 30.83
N SER A 260 -3.97 -7.99 30.37
CA SER A 260 -3.54 -9.25 30.99
C SER A 260 -3.25 -10.32 29.96
N ASN A 261 -2.31 -11.23 30.27
CA ASN A 261 -2.07 -12.49 29.53
C ASN A 261 -2.86 -13.64 30.19
N PRO A 262 -4.18 -13.80 29.96
CA PRO A 262 -4.81 -15.08 30.21
C PRO A 262 -4.45 -16.03 29.07
N THR A 263 -4.18 -17.28 29.41
CA THR A 263 -4.05 -18.37 28.45
C THR A 263 -5.32 -18.43 27.59
N PRO A 264 -5.24 -18.56 26.25
CA PRO A 264 -6.43 -18.65 25.40
C PRO A 264 -7.24 -19.89 25.77
N GLN A 265 -8.42 -19.70 26.35
CA GLN A 265 -9.43 -20.76 26.49
C GLN A 265 -10.46 -20.58 25.36
N CYS A 266 -10.64 -21.63 24.55
CA CYS A 266 -11.56 -21.64 23.41
C CYS A 266 -13.04 -21.55 23.80
N ASP A 267 -13.40 -21.82 25.06
CA ASP A 267 -14.78 -21.85 25.56
C ASP A 267 -15.03 -20.74 26.59
N LEU A 268 -14.69 -19.50 26.26
CA LEU A 268 -15.09 -18.36 27.10
C LEU A 268 -16.54 -17.98 26.78
N ASP A 269 -17.41 -18.14 27.78
CA ASP A 269 -18.74 -17.54 27.76
C ASP A 269 -18.60 -16.03 27.50
N THR A 270 -19.25 -15.53 26.45
CA THR A 270 -19.32 -14.09 26.18
C THR A 270 -19.87 -13.40 27.43
N PRO A 271 -19.15 -12.43 28.03
CA PRO A 271 -19.63 -11.81 29.25
C PRO A 271 -20.98 -11.11 28.99
N GLU A 272 -21.84 -11.07 30.01
CA GLU A 272 -23.17 -10.47 29.88
C GLU A 272 -23.07 -9.00 29.45
N GLY A 273 -23.86 -8.61 28.44
CA GLY A 273 -23.90 -7.24 27.91
C GLY A 273 -22.96 -6.97 26.73
N TYR A 274 -22.15 -7.94 26.30
CA TYR A 274 -21.33 -7.80 25.09
C TYR A 274 -21.92 -8.54 23.90
N ASP A 275 -21.75 -7.97 22.72
CA ASP A 275 -21.99 -8.68 21.47
C ASP A 275 -20.96 -9.81 21.31
N SER A 276 -21.43 -11.02 21.02
CA SER A 276 -20.56 -12.21 20.93
C SER A 276 -19.55 -12.12 19.80
N VAL A 277 -19.89 -11.44 18.70
CA VAL A 277 -18.99 -11.28 17.56
C VAL A 277 -17.92 -10.27 17.92
N ASP A 278 -18.29 -9.10 18.42
CA ASP A 278 -17.34 -8.07 18.88
C ASP A 278 -16.36 -8.64 19.89
N TYR A 279 -16.85 -9.41 20.87
CA TYR A 279 -16.02 -10.05 21.88
C TYR A 279 -14.98 -10.98 21.26
N ARG A 280 -15.39 -11.88 20.36
CA ARG A 280 -14.51 -12.84 19.71
C ARG A 280 -13.48 -12.15 18.81
N VAL A 281 -13.90 -11.15 18.03
CA VAL A 281 -12.99 -10.33 17.22
C VAL A 281 -11.96 -9.64 18.12
N CYS A 282 -12.39 -9.06 19.24
CA CYS A 282 -11.49 -8.42 20.20
C CYS A 282 -10.48 -9.41 20.79
N LEU A 283 -10.87 -10.65 21.07
CA LEU A 283 -9.94 -11.69 21.57
C LEU A 283 -8.86 -12.04 20.55
N VAL A 284 -9.24 -12.21 19.28
CA VAL A 284 -8.28 -12.48 18.19
C VAL A 284 -7.33 -11.29 18.00
N LEU A 285 -7.88 -10.07 17.93
CA LEU A 285 -7.09 -8.85 17.78
C LEU A 285 -6.15 -8.62 18.96
N ARG A 286 -6.60 -8.95 20.18
CA ARG A 286 -5.73 -8.85 21.36
C ARG A 286 -4.50 -9.71 21.23
N ASP A 287 -4.63 -10.96 20.79
CA ASP A 287 -3.51 -11.87 20.64
C ASP A 287 -2.62 -11.49 19.45
N PHE A 288 -3.23 -11.23 18.29
CA PHE A 288 -2.52 -10.91 17.05
C PHE A 288 -1.74 -9.58 17.11
N LEU A 289 -2.30 -8.55 17.75
CA LEU A 289 -1.69 -7.22 17.77
C LEU A 289 -0.53 -7.09 18.76
N GLN A 290 -0.27 -8.09 19.60
CA GLN A 290 0.91 -8.05 20.47
C GLN A 290 2.20 -8.01 19.62
N PRO A 291 3.23 -7.24 20.00
CA PRO A 291 4.51 -7.23 19.29
C PRO A 291 5.12 -8.62 19.11
N ASP A 292 5.05 -9.45 20.17
CA ASP A 292 5.60 -10.80 20.30
C ASP A 292 4.63 -11.92 19.86
N SER A 293 3.48 -11.57 19.28
CA SER A 293 2.52 -12.56 18.81
C SER A 293 3.14 -13.50 17.76
N THR A 294 2.99 -14.80 17.97
CA THR A 294 3.36 -15.83 16.99
C THR A 294 2.24 -16.15 16.02
N MET A 295 1.06 -15.55 16.19
CA MET A 295 -0.09 -15.77 15.31
C MET A 295 0.21 -15.19 13.93
N SER A 296 0.05 -16.01 12.88
CA SER A 296 0.26 -15.51 11.53
C SER A 296 -0.87 -14.55 11.12
N PRO A 297 -0.61 -13.56 10.24
CA PRO A 297 -1.66 -12.69 9.73
C PRO A 297 -2.81 -13.41 9.03
N ILE A 298 -2.55 -14.58 8.43
CA ILE A 298 -3.56 -15.40 7.76
C ILE A 298 -4.44 -16.08 8.80
N ASP A 299 -3.84 -16.73 9.80
CA ASP A 299 -4.60 -17.38 10.89
C ASP A 299 -5.45 -16.37 11.66
N ALA A 300 -4.93 -15.16 11.88
CA ALA A 300 -5.68 -14.06 12.48
C ALA A 300 -6.88 -13.64 11.61
N ALA A 301 -6.69 -13.51 10.30
CA ALA A 301 -7.76 -13.16 9.37
C ALA A 301 -8.85 -14.24 9.36
N GLU A 302 -8.47 -15.51 9.27
CA GLU A 302 -9.40 -16.65 9.33
C GLU A 302 -10.15 -16.69 10.67
N SER A 303 -9.44 -16.52 11.79
CA SER A 303 -10.04 -16.49 13.12
C SER A 303 -11.03 -15.34 13.32
N VAL A 304 -10.73 -14.15 12.77
CA VAL A 304 -11.66 -13.01 12.78
C VAL A 304 -12.90 -13.32 11.95
N ILE A 305 -12.75 -13.95 10.78
CA ILE A 305 -13.87 -14.31 9.91
C ILE A 305 -14.75 -15.37 10.59
N ASP A 306 -14.15 -16.38 11.22
CA ASP A 306 -14.84 -17.44 11.94
C ASP A 306 -15.59 -16.96 13.20
N ALA A 307 -15.25 -15.75 13.69
CA ALA A 307 -15.99 -15.11 14.77
C ALA A 307 -17.43 -14.73 14.37
N PHE A 308 -17.68 -14.51 13.07
CA PHE A 308 -19.00 -14.12 12.59
C PHE A 308 -19.90 -15.34 12.38
N PRO A 309 -21.21 -15.23 12.69
CA PRO A 309 -22.15 -16.31 12.41
C PRO A 309 -22.19 -16.61 10.90
N TYR A 310 -22.41 -17.88 10.54
CA TYR A 310 -22.31 -18.49 9.20
C TYR A 310 -23.22 -17.90 8.10
N LYS A 311 -23.78 -16.70 8.29
CA LYS A 311 -24.66 -15.98 7.36
C LYS A 311 -24.24 -14.52 7.28
N TYR A 312 -23.33 -14.24 6.35
CA TYR A 312 -22.90 -12.90 5.95
C TYR A 312 -22.40 -12.05 7.13
N PRO A 313 -21.08 -12.06 7.39
CA PRO A 313 -20.53 -11.08 8.31
C PRO A 313 -20.93 -9.69 7.84
N ASP A 314 -21.63 -8.92 8.68
CA ASP A 314 -21.69 -7.48 8.48
C ASP A 314 -20.30 -6.94 8.79
N LEU A 315 -19.44 -6.91 7.78
CA LEU A 315 -18.06 -6.46 7.93
C LEU A 315 -17.95 -4.99 8.32
N ARG A 316 -19.06 -4.21 8.30
CA ARG A 316 -19.10 -2.88 8.91
C ARG A 316 -18.87 -2.94 10.41
N GLN A 317 -19.35 -4.00 11.06
CA GLN A 317 -19.10 -4.26 12.48
C GLN A 317 -17.59 -4.46 12.73
N LEU A 318 -16.94 -5.30 11.92
CA LEU A 318 -15.48 -5.47 11.97
C LEU A 318 -14.74 -4.14 11.80
N ILE A 319 -15.09 -3.38 10.76
CA ILE A 319 -14.47 -2.07 10.49
C ILE A 319 -14.64 -1.15 11.70
N SER A 320 -15.85 -1.08 12.28
CA SER A 320 -16.10 -0.29 13.48
C SER A 320 -15.22 -0.72 14.66
N VAL A 321 -15.08 -2.03 14.91
CA VAL A 321 -14.23 -2.56 15.99
C VAL A 321 -12.76 -2.21 15.75
N CYS A 322 -12.27 -2.35 14.52
CA CYS A 322 -10.89 -1.99 14.17
C CYS A 322 -10.61 -0.50 14.37
N PHE A 323 -11.54 0.40 14.02
CA PHE A 323 -11.37 1.84 14.25
C PHE A 323 -11.34 2.19 15.75
N GLU A 324 -12.22 1.59 16.56
CA GLU A 324 -12.22 1.80 18.02
C GLU A 324 -10.92 1.29 18.66
N ILE A 325 -10.41 0.14 18.23
CA ILE A 325 -9.12 -0.39 18.69
C ILE A 325 -7.97 0.51 18.25
N ALA A 326 -7.96 0.95 16.99
CA ALA A 326 -6.93 1.83 16.45
C ALA A 326 -6.80 3.15 17.23
N GLU A 327 -7.89 3.72 17.70
CA GLU A 327 -7.88 4.94 18.52
C GLU A 327 -7.16 4.78 19.86
N GLN A 328 -6.95 3.54 20.31
CA GLN A 328 -6.30 3.24 21.59
C GLN A 328 -4.87 2.75 21.44
N ILE A 329 -4.50 2.27 20.25
CA ILE A 329 -3.12 1.91 19.94
C ILE A 329 -2.32 3.21 19.84
N PRO A 330 -1.26 3.41 20.65
CA PRO A 330 -0.41 4.59 20.54
C PRO A 330 0.08 4.80 19.11
N TYR A 331 0.14 6.05 18.64
CA TYR A 331 0.42 6.38 17.24
C TYR A 331 1.78 5.84 16.72
N ASP A 332 2.71 5.58 17.62
CA ASP A 332 4.05 5.05 17.35
C ASP A 332 4.14 3.52 17.53
N HIS A 333 3.04 2.87 17.94
CA HIS A 333 3.04 1.44 18.23
C HIS A 333 2.94 0.60 16.94
N PRO A 334 3.68 -0.51 16.84
CA PRO A 334 3.73 -1.33 15.62
C PRO A 334 2.47 -2.14 15.31
N SER A 335 1.45 -2.07 16.17
CA SER A 335 0.17 -2.73 15.92
C SER A 335 -0.66 -2.05 14.85
N HIS A 336 -0.45 -0.75 14.57
CA HIS A 336 -1.15 -0.06 13.49
C HIS A 336 -0.97 -0.74 12.13
N PRO A 337 0.27 -0.96 11.63
CA PRO A 337 0.47 -1.66 10.37
C PRO A 337 0.01 -3.14 10.42
N LYS A 338 0.09 -3.82 11.58
CA LYS A 338 -0.47 -5.18 11.74
C LYS A 338 -1.99 -5.18 11.52
N LEU A 339 -2.72 -4.25 12.14
CA LEU A 339 -4.16 -4.12 12.03
C LEU A 339 -4.60 -3.78 10.60
N VAL A 340 -3.86 -2.87 9.94
CA VAL A 340 -4.07 -2.55 8.53
C VAL A 340 -3.85 -3.77 7.63
N ARG A 341 -2.78 -4.54 7.85
CA ARG A 341 -2.51 -5.75 7.09
C ARG A 341 -3.61 -6.79 7.25
N LEU A 342 -4.15 -6.94 8.46
CA LEU A 342 -5.27 -7.83 8.74
C LEU A 342 -6.52 -7.43 7.94
N LEU A 343 -6.90 -6.15 7.95
CA LEU A 343 -8.02 -5.64 7.15
C LEU A 343 -7.82 -5.90 5.65
N TRP A 344 -6.59 -5.76 5.15
CA TRP A 344 -6.27 -6.05 3.76
C TRP A 344 -6.44 -7.54 3.45
N LEU A 345 -5.94 -8.43 4.30
CA LEU A 345 -6.09 -9.88 4.13
C LEU A 345 -7.55 -10.32 4.16
N ILE A 346 -8.34 -9.79 5.10
CA ILE A 346 -9.77 -10.08 5.20
C ILE A 346 -10.50 -9.62 3.94
N GLY A 347 -10.17 -8.41 3.45
CA GLY A 347 -10.75 -7.87 2.21
C GLY A 347 -10.40 -8.69 0.97
N GLN A 348 -9.20 -9.26 0.90
CA GLN A 348 -8.77 -10.13 -0.20
C GLN A 348 -9.31 -11.55 -0.13
N SER A 349 -9.82 -11.99 1.02
CA SER A 349 -10.24 -13.37 1.21
C SER A 349 -11.61 -13.64 0.59
N ALA A 350 -11.62 -13.75 -0.75
CA ALA A 350 -12.78 -14.00 -1.60
C ALA A 350 -13.58 -15.26 -1.21
N HIS A 351 -12.91 -16.28 -0.67
CA HIS A 351 -13.54 -17.56 -0.31
C HIS A 351 -14.62 -17.43 0.76
N HIS A 352 -14.58 -16.42 1.61
CA HIS A 352 -15.57 -16.28 2.70
C HIS A 352 -16.77 -15.43 2.31
N PHE A 353 -16.68 -14.76 1.16
CA PHE A 353 -17.76 -14.08 0.50
C PHE A 353 -18.59 -15.02 -0.39
N GLU A 354 -18.15 -16.25 -0.64
CA GLU A 354 -18.94 -17.20 -1.38
C GLU A 354 -20.10 -17.70 -0.52
N LYS A 355 -21.35 -17.55 -1.01
CA LYS A 355 -22.50 -18.15 -0.33
C LYS A 355 -22.24 -19.65 -0.24
N PRO A 356 -22.46 -20.32 0.92
CA PRO A 356 -22.35 -21.77 0.99
C PRO A 356 -23.28 -22.55 0.04
N ARG A 357 -24.14 -21.90 -0.76
CA ARG A 357 -25.21 -22.55 -1.54
C ARG A 357 -25.63 -21.87 -2.86
N GLN A 358 -24.82 -20.99 -3.46
CA GLN A 358 -25.08 -20.70 -4.88
C GLN A 358 -24.45 -21.81 -5.69
N LYS A 359 -25.28 -22.68 -6.28
CA LYS A 359 -24.84 -23.86 -7.06
C LYS A 359 -23.91 -23.51 -8.24
N ASN A 360 -23.75 -22.23 -8.58
CA ASN A 360 -22.83 -21.67 -9.56
C ASN A 360 -22.60 -20.18 -9.23
N PRO A 361 -21.62 -19.81 -8.38
CA PRO A 361 -21.24 -18.40 -8.26
C PRO A 361 -20.66 -17.96 -9.61
N THR A 362 -21.24 -16.94 -10.24
CA THR A 362 -20.59 -16.29 -11.38
C THR A 362 -19.30 -15.64 -10.87
N ALA A 363 -18.20 -15.79 -11.64
CA ALA A 363 -16.88 -15.27 -11.29
C ALA A 363 -16.85 -13.77 -10.94
N GLY A 364 -17.88 -12.99 -11.32
CA GLY A 364 -18.02 -11.58 -10.94
C GLY A 364 -18.50 -11.31 -9.50
N SER A 365 -18.92 -12.33 -8.74
CA SER A 365 -19.51 -12.13 -7.40
C SER A 365 -18.50 -11.90 -6.28
N SER A 366 -17.27 -12.43 -6.40
CA SER A 366 -16.18 -12.20 -5.45
C SER A 366 -15.63 -10.77 -5.57
N HIS A 367 -15.31 -10.33 -6.79
CA HIS A 367 -14.83 -8.97 -7.05
C HIS A 367 -15.78 -7.88 -6.52
N LEU A 368 -17.10 -8.08 -6.70
CA LEU A 368 -18.10 -7.15 -6.18
C LEU A 368 -18.02 -7.02 -4.66
N ARG A 369 -17.82 -8.12 -3.93
CA ARG A 369 -17.81 -8.10 -2.46
C ARG A 369 -16.51 -7.57 -1.88
N ILE A 370 -15.38 -7.85 -2.54
CA ILE A 370 -14.10 -7.19 -2.23
C ILE A 370 -14.26 -5.67 -2.38
N ALA A 371 -14.86 -5.23 -3.49
CA ALA A 371 -15.15 -3.82 -3.73
C ALA A 371 -16.10 -3.25 -2.66
N GLU A 372 -17.20 -3.93 -2.33
CA GLU A 372 -18.13 -3.52 -1.27
C GLU A 372 -17.44 -3.36 0.09
N PHE A 373 -16.56 -4.29 0.48
CA PHE A 373 -15.80 -4.21 1.73
C PHE A 373 -14.89 -2.99 1.76
N TYR A 374 -14.09 -2.77 0.71
CA TYR A 374 -13.20 -1.61 0.65
C TYR A 374 -13.96 -0.30 0.48
N SER A 375 -15.12 -0.29 -0.17
CA SER A 375 -16.02 0.87 -0.18
C SER A 375 -16.52 1.19 1.23
N CYS A 376 -16.97 0.20 2.00
CA CYS A 376 -17.37 0.41 3.40
C CYS A 376 -16.20 0.89 4.27
N LEU A 377 -15.00 0.36 4.05
CA LEU A 377 -13.80 0.80 4.75
C LEU A 377 -13.47 2.25 4.41
N ALA A 378 -13.55 2.65 3.14
CA ALA A 378 -13.35 4.02 2.69
C ALA A 378 -14.41 4.97 3.28
N GLU A 379 -15.69 4.59 3.30
CA GLU A 379 -16.77 5.35 3.97
C GLU A 379 -16.45 5.55 5.45
N ALA A 380 -16.02 4.50 6.16
CA ALA A 380 -15.68 4.58 7.56
C ALA A 380 -14.53 5.57 7.85
N THR A 381 -13.56 5.73 6.95
CA THR A 381 -12.50 6.75 7.10
C THR A 381 -13.06 8.18 7.12
N ILE A 382 -14.17 8.42 6.42
CA ILE A 382 -14.85 9.71 6.32
C ILE A 382 -15.80 9.91 7.50
N ASP A 383 -16.67 8.94 7.76
CA ASP A 383 -17.77 9.07 8.71
C ASP A 383 -17.30 9.25 10.15
N HIS A 384 -16.18 8.62 10.50
CA HIS A 384 -15.77 8.62 11.89
C HIS A 384 -15.02 9.90 12.30
N GLN A 385 -14.85 10.93 11.46
CA GLN A 385 -13.96 12.08 11.73
C GLN A 385 -14.05 12.58 13.18
N ILE A 386 -12.92 12.53 13.89
CA ILE A 386 -12.79 13.04 15.26
C ILE A 386 -12.17 14.42 15.18
N ASP A 387 -12.79 15.36 15.87
CA ASP A 387 -12.20 16.66 16.17
C ASP A 387 -11.71 16.61 17.63
N PRO A 388 -10.39 16.79 17.88
CA PRO A 388 -9.83 16.74 19.23
C PRO A 388 -10.37 17.87 20.14
N GLY A 389 -10.96 18.92 19.58
CA GLY A 389 -11.62 20.00 20.31
C GLY A 389 -13.09 19.74 20.66
N THR A 390 -13.67 18.61 20.24
CA THR A 390 -15.09 18.30 20.48
C THR A 390 -15.28 17.18 21.52
N GLY A 391 -16.04 17.49 22.58
CA GLY A 391 -16.56 16.53 23.56
C GLY A 391 -15.53 15.98 24.56
N ASP A 392 -15.90 14.92 25.28
CA ASP A 392 -15.09 14.27 26.33
C ASP A 392 -13.96 13.38 25.78
N LYS A 393 -13.60 13.54 24.51
CA LYS A 393 -12.61 12.68 23.85
C LYS A 393 -11.20 13.15 24.21
N LYS A 394 -10.35 12.21 24.60
CA LYS A 394 -8.94 12.47 24.87
C LYS A 394 -8.22 12.86 23.57
N PRO A 395 -7.46 13.97 23.54
CA PRO A 395 -6.71 14.39 22.34
C PRO A 395 -5.81 13.30 21.75
N ALA A 396 -5.24 12.42 22.57
CA ALA A 396 -4.42 11.29 22.11
C ALA A 396 -5.16 10.32 21.15
N ARG A 397 -6.49 10.12 21.33
CA ARG A 397 -7.27 9.26 20.41
C ARG A 397 -7.28 9.81 18.99
N PHE A 398 -7.29 11.13 18.85
CA PHE A 398 -7.20 11.78 17.55
C PHE A 398 -5.85 11.46 16.88
N VAL A 399 -4.74 11.60 17.59
CA VAL A 399 -3.39 11.33 17.04
C VAL A 399 -3.23 9.87 16.62
N ASN A 400 -3.60 8.93 17.51
CA ASN A 400 -3.57 7.49 17.26
C ASN A 400 -4.35 7.11 16.00
N ARG A 401 -5.51 7.74 15.85
CA ARG A 401 -6.35 7.54 14.68
C ARG A 401 -5.74 8.10 13.40
N GLN A 402 -5.14 9.29 13.43
CA GLN A 402 -4.49 9.84 12.24
C GLN A 402 -3.35 8.92 11.77
N ALA A 403 -2.61 8.30 12.70
CA ALA A 403 -1.62 7.26 12.36
C ALA A 403 -2.28 6.03 11.70
N PHE A 404 -3.39 5.52 12.27
CA PHE A 404 -4.10 4.41 11.64
C PHE A 404 -4.60 4.75 10.22
N LEU A 405 -5.17 5.95 10.04
CA LEU A 405 -5.67 6.41 8.74
C LEU A 405 -4.54 6.60 7.71
N SER A 406 -3.38 7.11 8.12
CA SER A 406 -2.22 7.23 7.24
C SER A 406 -1.70 5.84 6.84
N HIS A 407 -1.67 4.88 7.77
CA HIS A 407 -1.37 3.48 7.45
C HIS A 407 -2.39 2.85 6.51
N ILE A 408 -3.70 3.12 6.68
CA ILE A 408 -4.73 2.67 5.73
C ILE A 408 -4.43 3.21 4.33
N MET A 409 -4.11 4.49 4.20
CA MET A 409 -3.81 5.07 2.89
C MET A 409 -2.62 4.38 2.21
N GLU A 410 -1.58 4.03 2.96
CA GLU A 410 -0.46 3.24 2.44
C GLU A 410 -0.78 1.75 2.27
N GLY A 411 -1.89 1.26 2.82
CA GLY A 411 -2.25 -0.15 2.83
C GLY A 411 -2.63 -0.72 1.46
N GLY A 412 -2.71 0.13 0.42
CA GLY A 412 -2.99 -0.28 -0.95
C GLY A 412 -4.42 -0.77 -1.18
N PHE A 413 -5.35 -0.42 -0.28
CA PHE A 413 -6.76 -0.81 -0.42
C PHE A 413 -7.46 -0.11 -1.60
N TRP A 414 -7.05 1.12 -1.90
CA TRP A 414 -7.57 1.94 -2.99
C TRP A 414 -6.53 2.96 -3.41
N MET A 415 -6.80 3.63 -4.54
CA MET A 415 -5.94 4.71 -5.03
C MET A 415 -5.82 5.84 -3.98
N PRO A 416 -4.59 6.21 -3.57
CA PRO A 416 -4.40 7.27 -2.58
C PRO A 416 -5.14 8.56 -2.96
N SER A 417 -5.84 9.14 -1.98
CA SER A 417 -6.62 10.37 -2.15
C SER A 417 -5.99 11.51 -1.37
N THR A 418 -5.93 12.71 -1.95
CA THR A 418 -5.45 13.91 -1.24
C THR A 418 -6.47 14.46 -0.25
N ARG A 419 -7.74 14.02 -0.29
CA ARG A 419 -8.84 14.58 0.52
C ARG A 419 -8.57 14.57 2.03
N PRO A 420 -8.28 13.43 2.68
CA PRO A 420 -8.09 13.41 4.13
C PRO A 420 -6.89 14.26 4.56
N ILE A 421 -5.80 14.22 3.79
CA ILE A 421 -4.59 15.01 4.06
C ILE A 421 -4.89 16.50 3.99
N ILE A 422 -5.52 16.96 2.90
CA ILE A 422 -5.85 18.38 2.73
C ILE A 422 -6.80 18.83 3.82
N TYR A 423 -7.78 18.00 4.19
CA TYR A 423 -8.69 18.31 5.29
C TYR A 423 -7.92 18.50 6.61
N VAL A 424 -7.09 17.52 7.00
CA VAL A 424 -6.33 17.57 8.25
C VAL A 424 -5.34 18.73 8.27
N MET A 425 -4.60 18.96 7.17
CA MET A 425 -3.66 20.07 7.05
C MET A 425 -4.36 21.43 7.07
N ALA A 426 -5.52 21.56 6.41
CA ALA A 426 -6.30 22.79 6.38
C ALA A 426 -6.93 23.12 7.74
N ARG A 427 -7.40 22.10 8.49
CA ARG A 427 -7.83 22.29 9.87
C ARG A 427 -6.67 22.77 10.72
N THR A 428 -5.59 21.98 10.78
CA THR A 428 -4.43 22.21 11.65
C THR A 428 -3.73 23.56 11.42
N PHE A 429 -3.58 23.98 10.16
CA PHE A 429 -2.77 25.16 9.80
C PHE A 429 -3.57 26.30 9.14
N GLY A 430 -4.86 26.07 8.86
CA GLY A 430 -5.74 27.07 8.26
C GLY A 430 -6.71 27.70 9.27
N GLU A 431 -7.00 27.02 10.37
CA GLU A 431 -7.89 27.50 11.43
C GLU A 431 -7.09 28.08 12.61
N SER A 432 -7.74 28.95 13.40
CA SER A 432 -7.13 29.51 14.61
C SER A 432 -7.47 28.61 15.80
N HIS A 433 -6.43 28.06 16.42
CA HIS A 433 -6.53 27.20 17.60
C HIS A 433 -6.15 27.93 18.90
N GLU A 434 -6.11 29.26 18.90
CA GLU A 434 -5.65 30.06 20.06
C GLU A 434 -6.50 29.88 21.32
N LYS A 435 -7.78 29.51 21.16
CA LYS A 435 -8.72 29.31 22.27
C LYS A 435 -8.72 27.88 22.82
N GLU A 436 -8.05 26.96 22.14
CA GLU A 436 -7.97 25.56 22.55
C GLU A 436 -6.90 25.35 23.62
N THR A 437 -7.00 24.24 24.35
CA THR A 437 -5.97 23.87 25.31
C THR A 437 -4.67 23.49 24.58
N SER A 438 -3.53 23.56 25.28
CA SER A 438 -2.24 23.13 24.71
C SER A 438 -2.31 21.69 24.19
N GLU A 439 -2.97 20.79 24.92
CA GLU A 439 -3.12 19.38 24.56
C GLU A 439 -3.90 19.17 23.25
N ILE A 440 -4.93 19.98 22.99
CA ILE A 440 -5.71 19.92 21.74
C ILE A 440 -4.87 20.46 20.58
N ARG A 441 -4.15 21.58 20.78
CA ARG A 441 -3.25 22.14 19.78
C ARG A 441 -2.12 21.17 19.42
N ASP A 442 -1.52 20.53 20.42
CA ASP A 442 -0.52 19.48 20.24
C ASP A 442 -1.11 18.33 19.41
N ALA A 443 -2.31 17.87 19.73
CA ALA A 443 -2.97 16.79 19.00
C ALA A 443 -3.24 17.14 17.53
N TRP A 444 -3.65 18.37 17.21
CA TRP A 444 -3.81 18.82 15.82
C TRP A 444 -2.50 18.69 15.03
N VAL A 445 -1.40 19.24 15.57
CA VAL A 445 -0.09 19.20 14.91
C VAL A 445 0.43 17.77 14.81
N MET A 446 0.38 16.99 15.89
CA MET A 446 0.83 15.60 15.90
C MET A 446 0.02 14.72 14.95
N GLY A 447 -1.30 14.91 14.88
CA GLY A 447 -2.17 14.19 13.97
C GLY A 447 -1.87 14.51 12.50
N ALA A 448 -1.63 15.78 12.17
CA ALA A 448 -1.18 16.17 10.84
C ALA A 448 0.19 15.56 10.48
N ALA A 449 1.12 15.53 11.44
CA ALA A 449 2.43 14.94 11.26
C ALA A 449 2.37 13.44 10.94
N GLN A 450 1.40 12.68 11.47
CA GLN A 450 1.27 11.24 11.16
C GLN A 450 1.08 10.97 9.66
N TRP A 451 0.39 11.84 8.93
CA TRP A 451 0.25 11.72 7.48
C TRP A 451 1.58 11.88 6.76
N VAL A 452 2.43 12.79 7.23
CA VAL A 452 3.77 13.00 6.66
C VAL A 452 4.70 11.84 7.01
N LEU A 453 4.74 11.44 8.28
CA LEU A 453 5.66 10.41 8.76
C LEU A 453 5.40 9.05 8.14
N TRP A 454 4.13 8.66 8.01
CA TRP A 454 3.77 7.34 7.50
C TRP A 454 3.51 7.32 6.00
N SER A 455 3.08 8.45 5.42
CA SER A 455 2.62 8.51 4.02
C SER A 455 3.29 9.59 3.19
N GLY A 456 4.27 10.32 3.72
CA GLY A 456 4.84 11.51 3.09
C GLY A 456 5.32 11.28 1.66
N GLN A 457 5.93 10.12 1.38
CA GLN A 457 6.40 9.80 0.04
C GLN A 457 5.24 9.63 -0.96
N SER A 458 4.18 8.93 -0.58
CA SER A 458 2.98 8.75 -1.42
C SER A 458 2.26 10.09 -1.62
N ILE A 459 2.21 10.93 -0.58
CA ILE A 459 1.68 12.29 -0.65
C ILE A 459 2.49 13.14 -1.64
N PHE A 460 3.82 13.09 -1.58
CA PHE A 460 4.68 13.83 -2.51
C PHE A 460 4.56 13.31 -3.95
N LYS A 461 4.40 12.00 -4.15
CA LYS A 461 4.12 11.44 -5.49
C LYS A 461 2.81 11.95 -6.09
N LEU A 462 1.77 12.14 -5.26
CA LEU A 462 0.51 12.75 -5.70
C LEU A 462 0.69 14.21 -6.15
N HIS A 463 1.73 14.90 -5.68
CA HIS A 463 2.11 16.21 -6.20
C HIS A 463 2.79 16.10 -7.58
N LEU A 464 3.77 15.18 -7.74
CA LEU A 464 4.56 15.03 -8.98
C LEU A 464 3.76 14.50 -10.17
N GLY A 465 2.82 13.60 -9.94
CA GLY A 465 1.95 13.05 -10.99
C GLY A 465 0.56 13.64 -10.89
N PRO A 466 0.05 14.40 -11.89
CA PRO A 466 -1.35 14.78 -11.86
C PRO A 466 -2.18 13.49 -11.82
N VAL A 467 -3.08 13.36 -10.83
CA VAL A 467 -3.99 12.22 -10.62
C VAL A 467 -4.65 11.73 -11.92
N ARG A 468 -4.77 12.60 -12.93
CA ARG A 468 -5.19 12.27 -14.29
C ARG A 468 -4.36 11.17 -14.99
N GLN A 469 -3.07 10.98 -14.65
CA GLN A 469 -2.20 9.94 -15.23
C GLN A 469 -2.29 8.60 -14.49
N LEU A 470 -2.74 8.59 -13.24
CA LEU A 470 -2.98 7.38 -12.45
C LEU A 470 -4.38 6.77 -12.70
N ARG A 471 -5.10 7.25 -13.73
CA ARG A 471 -6.43 6.76 -14.11
C ARG A 471 -6.33 5.41 -14.80
N HIS A 472 -7.06 4.43 -14.29
CA HIS A 472 -7.59 3.37 -15.15
C HIS A 472 -8.76 3.97 -15.96
N ARG A 473 -8.72 3.81 -17.29
CA ARG A 473 -9.70 4.43 -18.21
C ARG A 473 -11.13 3.91 -18.03
N ASP A 474 -11.29 2.82 -17.27
CA ASP A 474 -12.54 2.11 -17.04
C ASP A 474 -13.21 2.44 -15.70
N THR A 475 -12.63 3.31 -14.87
CA THR A 475 -13.33 3.81 -13.67
C THR A 475 -14.54 4.63 -14.10
N SER A 476 -15.73 4.29 -13.60
CA SER A 476 -16.98 4.89 -14.05
C SER A 476 -16.95 6.43 -13.90
N ILE A 477 -17.60 7.13 -14.84
CA ILE A 477 -17.69 8.61 -14.82
C ILE A 477 -18.36 9.12 -13.53
N GLN A 478 -19.18 8.30 -12.85
CA GLN A 478 -19.82 8.68 -11.60
C GLN A 478 -18.83 8.71 -10.42
N ASP A 479 -17.90 7.75 -10.33
CA ASP A 479 -16.80 7.77 -9.34
C ASP A 479 -15.78 8.89 -9.65
N THR A 480 -15.72 9.30 -10.91
CA THR A 480 -14.82 10.35 -11.38
C THR A 480 -15.11 11.70 -10.72
N ASN A 481 -16.38 12.02 -10.42
CA ASN A 481 -16.74 13.29 -9.78
C ASN A 481 -16.30 13.37 -8.31
N GLN A 482 -16.18 12.24 -7.60
CA GLN A 482 -15.62 12.23 -6.24
C GLN A 482 -14.10 12.38 -6.25
N ILE A 483 -13.41 11.79 -7.23
CA ILE A 483 -11.95 11.86 -7.38
C ILE A 483 -11.49 13.22 -7.95
N THR A 484 -12.28 13.89 -8.79
CA THR A 484 -11.88 15.19 -9.41
C THR A 484 -12.10 16.42 -8.54
N ASN A 485 -12.82 16.30 -7.42
CA ASN A 485 -13.10 17.45 -6.55
C ASN A 485 -12.05 17.68 -5.46
N THR A 486 -11.02 16.83 -5.38
CA THR A 486 -9.93 17.02 -4.43
C THR A 486 -8.89 17.94 -5.02
N ALA A 487 -8.65 19.09 -4.36
CA ALA A 487 -7.60 20.01 -4.75
C ALA A 487 -6.25 19.26 -4.87
N PRO A 488 -5.43 19.54 -5.89
CA PRO A 488 -4.11 18.95 -5.97
C PRO A 488 -3.23 19.48 -4.84
N ILE A 489 -2.36 18.62 -4.31
CA ILE A 489 -1.28 19.08 -3.42
C ILE A 489 -0.26 19.78 -4.32
N THR A 490 -0.07 21.08 -4.10
CA THR A 490 0.91 21.88 -4.83
C THR A 490 2.22 21.94 -4.06
N LEU A 491 3.34 22.22 -4.75
CA LEU A 491 4.63 22.45 -4.10
C LEU A 491 4.55 23.61 -3.09
N GLN A 492 3.75 24.63 -3.42
CA GLN A 492 3.47 25.73 -2.50
C GLN A 492 2.76 25.26 -1.22
N SER A 493 1.80 24.34 -1.33
CA SER A 493 1.13 23.76 -0.15
C SER A 493 2.10 22.94 0.67
N TRP A 494 2.95 22.14 0.01
CA TRP A 494 4.01 21.36 0.63
C TRP A 494 4.96 22.25 1.44
N HIS A 495 5.55 23.28 0.82
CA HIS A 495 6.42 24.26 1.49
C HIS A 495 5.74 24.98 2.65
N LYS A 496 4.47 25.35 2.47
CA LYS A 496 3.69 25.97 3.54
C LYS A 496 3.61 25.03 4.75
N TRP A 497 3.20 23.79 4.55
CA TRP A 497 3.08 22.81 5.64
C TRP A 497 4.43 22.52 6.30
N THR A 498 5.50 22.33 5.52
CA THR A 498 6.87 22.17 6.05
C THR A 498 7.23 23.32 6.98
N SER A 499 6.96 24.57 6.56
CA SER A 499 7.23 25.75 7.38
C SER A 499 6.38 25.79 8.65
N GLU A 500 5.11 25.42 8.61
CA GLU A 500 4.26 25.39 9.80
C GLU A 500 4.69 24.30 10.80
N PHE A 501 5.09 23.11 10.33
CA PHE A 501 5.69 22.10 11.20
C PHE A 501 7.00 22.60 11.84
N ARG A 502 7.84 23.29 11.07
CA ARG A 502 9.09 23.89 11.59
C ARG A 502 8.81 24.90 12.70
N LYS A 503 7.83 25.79 12.51
CA LYS A 503 7.38 26.74 13.55
C LYS A 503 6.87 26.03 14.79
N ALA A 504 6.06 24.98 14.64
CA ALA A 504 5.58 24.19 15.78
C ALA A 504 6.74 23.52 16.54
N ALA A 505 7.74 23.00 15.83
CA ALA A 505 8.92 22.36 16.41
C ALA A 505 9.83 23.31 17.21
N GLU A 506 9.80 24.61 16.91
CA GLU A 506 10.63 25.65 17.53
C GLU A 506 9.88 26.46 18.60
N SER A 507 8.56 26.37 18.65
CA SER A 507 7.72 27.15 19.56
C SER A 507 7.59 26.50 20.94
N ASP A 508 7.92 27.24 22.00
CA ASP A 508 7.66 26.82 23.39
C ASP A 508 6.16 26.72 23.75
N GLY A 509 5.26 27.08 22.83
CA GLY A 509 3.81 26.95 23.00
C GLY A 509 3.26 25.52 22.84
N PHE A 510 4.08 24.57 22.42
CA PHE A 510 3.73 23.15 22.22
C PHE A 510 4.51 22.24 23.18
N GLY A 511 3.93 21.09 23.52
CA GLY A 511 4.59 20.07 24.33
C GLY A 511 5.85 19.49 23.65
N GLU A 512 6.80 18.97 24.44
CA GLU A 512 8.08 18.44 23.94
C GLU A 512 7.89 17.35 22.87
N GLU A 513 6.99 16.41 23.12
CA GLU A 513 6.65 15.33 22.19
C GLU A 513 6.10 15.89 20.86
N CYS A 514 5.18 16.85 20.92
CA CYS A 514 4.64 17.51 19.73
C CYS A 514 5.75 18.20 18.92
N ARG A 515 6.67 18.91 19.60
CA ARG A 515 7.80 19.57 18.94
C ARG A 515 8.73 18.59 18.24
N ASP A 516 9.01 17.45 18.87
CA ASP A 516 9.82 16.39 18.27
C ASP A 516 9.14 15.77 17.03
N VAL A 517 7.87 15.39 17.16
CA VAL A 517 7.07 14.82 16.06
C VAL A 517 6.97 15.81 14.88
N ALA A 518 6.74 17.10 15.16
CA ALA A 518 6.71 18.14 14.14
C ALA A 518 8.06 18.33 13.45
N ARG A 519 9.17 18.27 14.20
CA ARG A 519 10.54 18.35 13.64
C ARG A 519 10.80 17.22 12.67
N ARG A 520 10.51 15.97 13.09
CA ARG A 520 10.66 14.77 12.24
C ARG A 520 9.84 14.87 10.96
N ALA A 521 8.61 15.36 11.05
CA ALA A 521 7.76 15.57 9.88
C ALA A 521 8.37 16.59 8.91
N ALA A 522 8.80 17.76 9.40
CA ALA A 522 9.41 18.79 8.57
C ALA A 522 10.71 18.30 7.89
N ASP A 523 11.58 17.60 8.63
CA ASP A 523 12.83 17.03 8.11
C ASP A 523 12.56 16.00 7.01
N LEU A 524 11.58 15.12 7.21
CA LEU A 524 11.17 14.15 6.20
C LEU A 524 10.63 14.82 4.94
N MET A 525 9.83 15.89 5.09
CA MET A 525 9.30 16.62 3.93
C MET A 525 10.39 17.23 3.06
N GLU A 526 11.40 17.84 3.68
CA GLU A 526 12.57 18.41 2.97
C GLU A 526 13.42 17.32 2.32
N ALA A 527 13.64 16.21 3.01
CA ALA A 527 14.37 15.07 2.49
C ALA A 527 13.69 14.46 1.25
N LEU A 528 12.37 14.24 1.33
CA LEU A 528 11.56 13.73 0.21
C LEU A 528 11.59 14.67 -0.98
N GLU A 529 11.41 15.98 -0.76
CA GLU A 529 11.47 16.96 -1.83
C GLU A 529 12.84 16.95 -2.53
N LYS A 530 13.93 16.96 -1.76
CA LYS A 530 15.30 16.92 -2.30
C LYS A 530 15.57 15.62 -3.08
N ALA A 531 15.05 14.50 -2.60
CA ALA A 531 15.25 13.20 -3.24
C ALA A 531 14.46 13.06 -4.55
N MET A 532 13.25 13.65 -4.61
CA MET A 532 12.28 13.36 -5.66
C MET A 532 12.06 14.48 -6.69
N SER A 533 12.61 15.68 -6.46
CA SER A 533 12.45 16.84 -7.39
C SER A 533 13.51 16.92 -8.49
N LYS A 534 14.18 15.80 -8.81
CA LYS A 534 15.24 15.75 -9.82
C LYS A 534 14.73 15.50 -11.24
#